data_AF-A0A948E2S8-F1
#
_entry.id   AF-A0A948E2S8-F1
#
_cell.length_a   1.000
_cell.length_b   1.000
_cell.length_c   1.000
_cell.angle_alpha   90.00
_cell.angle_beta   90.00
_cell.angle_gamma   90.00
#
_symmetry.space_group_name_H-M   'P 1'
#
loop_
_entity.id
_entity.type
_entity.pdbx_description
1 polymer ?
#
loop_
_entity_poly.entity_id
_entity_poly.type
_entity_poly.pdbx_seq_one_letter_code
_entity_poly.pdbx_strand_id
1 'polypeptide(L)'
;MKRFLPALLIVSLFAIGCGKQKAEAFNKYMDKARAVVMEANQHATKTASWFRGYNGKNGDKFKDEMAKKIKEMEGLKAKMAALSTPNAEIKKFQNIHVEMMGIFVGMYQVYGEMIADFSKAQSSMKKMQDYQKKLGKLAKEEEDLRQKYAKKHGLQAK
;
A
#
# COMPACT_ATOMS: atom_id res chain seq x y z
N MET A 1 54.25 18.59 -12.88
CA MET A 1 52.80 18.52 -12.64
C MET A 1 52.16 17.64 -13.68
N LYS A 2 51.75 16.39 -13.39
CA LYS A 2 50.94 15.50 -14.26
C LYS A 2 50.82 14.09 -13.64
N ARG A 3 50.03 13.91 -12.57
CA ARG A 3 49.62 12.58 -12.04
C ARG A 3 48.25 12.57 -11.33
N PHE A 4 47.29 13.39 -11.77
CA PHE A 4 45.97 13.49 -11.11
C PHE A 4 44.76 13.22 -12.03
N LEU A 5 44.94 12.52 -13.16
CA LEU A 5 43.85 12.29 -14.12
C LEU A 5 43.18 10.90 -14.19
N PRO A 6 43.69 9.78 -13.64
CA PRO A 6 42.99 8.51 -13.80
C PRO A 6 41.90 8.26 -12.74
N ALA A 7 41.88 8.98 -11.61
CA ALA A 7 40.90 8.77 -10.54
C ALA A 7 39.52 9.38 -10.84
N LEU A 8 39.44 10.44 -11.66
CA LEU A 8 38.17 11.13 -11.96
C LEU A 8 37.28 10.35 -12.94
N LEU A 9 37.86 9.47 -13.76
CA LEU A 9 37.15 8.67 -14.77
C LEU A 9 36.56 7.36 -14.23
N ILE A 10 37.05 6.86 -13.10
CA ILE A 10 36.52 5.64 -12.49
C ILE A 10 35.27 5.95 -11.66
N VAL A 11 35.21 7.10 -10.99
CA VAL A 11 34.02 7.52 -10.21
C VAL A 11 32.80 7.78 -11.13
N SER A 12 33.00 8.17 -12.39
CA SER A 12 31.91 8.39 -13.34
C SER A 12 31.31 7.10 -13.93
N LEU A 13 32.09 6.01 -14.05
CA LEU A 13 31.59 4.71 -14.52
C LEU A 13 30.74 3.97 -13.47
N PHE A 14 31.01 4.20 -12.17
CA PHE A 14 30.18 3.65 -11.09
C PHE A 14 28.87 4.41 -10.88
N ALA A 15 28.81 5.71 -11.17
CA ALA A 15 27.61 6.53 -11.00
C ALA A 15 26.48 6.16 -11.99
N ILE A 16 26.82 5.76 -13.22
CA ILE A 16 25.84 5.39 -14.25
C ILE A 16 25.32 3.94 -14.05
N GLY A 17 26.17 3.03 -13.55
CA GLY A 17 25.79 1.65 -13.22
C GLY A 17 24.91 1.54 -11.96
N CYS A 18 25.15 2.38 -10.95
CA CYS A 18 24.41 2.36 -9.70
C CYS A 18 22.96 2.86 -9.85
N GLY A 19 22.69 3.72 -10.84
CA GLY A 19 21.34 4.20 -11.16
C GLY A 19 20.45 3.12 -11.79
N LYS A 20 20.98 2.35 -12.75
CA LYS A 20 20.23 1.27 -13.43
C LYS A 20 19.85 0.13 -12.50
N GLN A 21 20.77 -0.30 -11.63
CA GLN A 21 20.49 -1.36 -10.64
C GLN A 21 19.42 -0.92 -9.62
N LYS A 22 19.43 0.36 -9.19
CA LYS A 22 18.40 0.91 -8.30
C LYS A 22 17.04 1.06 -8.98
N ALA A 23 17.03 1.41 -10.26
CA ALA A 23 15.82 1.43 -11.09
C ALA A 23 15.22 0.03 -11.27
N GLU A 24 16.04 -0.97 -11.58
CA GLU A 24 15.60 -2.36 -11.75
C GLU A 24 15.08 -2.96 -10.45
N ALA A 25 15.78 -2.72 -9.34
CA ALA A 25 15.36 -3.15 -8.02
C ALA A 25 14.03 -2.49 -7.58
N PHE A 26 13.83 -1.22 -7.93
CA PHE A 26 12.57 -0.51 -7.73
C PHE A 26 11.44 -1.10 -8.58
N ASN A 27 11.65 -1.29 -9.88
CA ASN A 27 10.64 -1.87 -10.78
C ASN A 27 10.24 -3.28 -10.31
N LYS A 28 11.22 -4.12 -9.95
CA LYS A 28 10.96 -5.46 -9.43
C LYS A 28 10.17 -5.45 -8.12
N TYR A 29 10.43 -4.47 -7.25
CA TYR A 29 9.60 -4.25 -6.06
C TYR A 29 8.18 -3.81 -6.45
N MET A 30 8.05 -2.81 -7.33
CA MET A 30 6.76 -2.25 -7.75
C MET A 30 5.89 -3.29 -8.46
N ASP A 31 6.46 -4.20 -9.24
CA ASP A 31 5.71 -5.29 -9.89
C ASP A 31 5.11 -6.25 -8.86
N LYS A 32 5.92 -6.63 -7.85
CA LYS A 32 5.44 -7.47 -6.74
C LYS A 32 4.41 -6.76 -5.87
N ALA A 33 4.68 -5.49 -5.54
CA ALA A 33 3.78 -4.67 -4.75
C ALA A 33 2.45 -4.47 -5.49
N ARG A 34 2.48 -4.18 -6.80
CA ARG A 34 1.30 -4.05 -7.65
C ARG A 34 0.45 -5.32 -7.64
N ALA A 35 1.06 -6.50 -7.72
CA ALA A 35 0.31 -7.75 -7.66
C ALA A 35 -0.48 -7.87 -6.34
N VAL A 36 0.16 -7.60 -5.19
CA VAL A 36 -0.50 -7.65 -3.88
C VAL A 36 -1.55 -6.54 -3.73
N VAL A 37 -1.28 -5.32 -4.23
CA VAL A 37 -2.24 -4.21 -4.21
C VAL A 37 -3.46 -4.51 -5.09
N MET A 38 -3.27 -5.12 -6.26
CA MET A 38 -4.38 -5.56 -7.11
C MET A 38 -5.22 -6.64 -6.43
N GLU A 39 -4.60 -7.61 -5.77
CA GLU A 39 -5.30 -8.62 -4.97
C GLU A 39 -6.12 -7.96 -3.85
N ALA A 40 -5.54 -6.97 -3.14
CA ALA A 40 -6.23 -6.20 -2.11
C ALA A 40 -7.39 -5.37 -2.66
N ASN A 41 -7.23 -4.73 -3.83
CA ASN A 41 -8.29 -3.97 -4.48
C ASN A 41 -9.44 -4.87 -4.96
N GLN A 42 -9.14 -6.05 -5.52
CA GLN A 42 -10.14 -7.03 -5.89
C GLN A 42 -10.90 -7.53 -4.66
N HIS A 43 -10.19 -7.82 -3.58
CA HIS A 43 -10.79 -8.20 -2.30
C HIS A 43 -11.71 -7.12 -1.75
N ALA A 44 -11.26 -5.86 -1.74
CA ALA A 44 -12.06 -4.72 -1.30
C ALA A 44 -13.31 -4.51 -2.16
N THR A 45 -13.20 -4.68 -3.48
CA THR A 45 -14.33 -4.58 -4.42
C THR A 45 -15.36 -5.68 -4.18
N LYS A 46 -14.90 -6.94 -4.03
CA LYS A 46 -15.77 -8.08 -3.70
C LYS A 46 -16.46 -7.89 -2.36
N THR A 47 -15.73 -7.39 -1.36
CA THR A 47 -16.27 -7.08 -0.04
C THR A 47 -17.33 -5.98 -0.10
N ALA A 48 -17.09 -4.90 -0.83
CA ALA A 48 -18.07 -3.83 -1.02
C ALA A 48 -19.33 -4.32 -1.76
N SER A 49 -19.16 -5.16 -2.79
CA SER A 49 -20.27 -5.77 -3.51
C SER A 49 -21.11 -6.69 -2.61
N TRP A 50 -20.46 -7.56 -1.83
CA TRP A 50 -21.12 -8.41 -0.85
C TRP A 50 -21.89 -7.59 0.20
N PHE A 51 -21.25 -6.54 0.74
CA PHE A 51 -21.87 -5.65 1.73
C PHE A 51 -23.13 -4.98 1.16
N ARG A 52 -23.08 -4.50 -0.08
CA ARG A 52 -24.25 -3.90 -0.77
C ARG A 52 -25.39 -4.91 -0.97
N GLY A 53 -25.08 -6.18 -1.18
CA GLY A 53 -26.06 -7.26 -1.35
C GLY A 53 -26.60 -7.84 -0.04
N TYR A 54 -26.04 -7.46 1.11
CA TYR A 54 -26.47 -7.97 2.41
C TYR A 54 -27.80 -7.31 2.83
N ASN A 55 -28.81 -8.15 3.14
CA ASN A 55 -30.18 -7.70 3.42
C ASN A 55 -30.49 -7.46 4.91
N GLY A 56 -29.48 -7.45 5.78
CA GLY A 56 -29.65 -7.11 7.20
C GLY A 56 -30.24 -8.21 8.09
N LYS A 57 -30.64 -9.38 7.55
CA LYS A 57 -31.44 -10.36 8.31
C LYS A 57 -30.67 -11.30 9.23
N ASN A 58 -29.33 -11.37 9.13
CA ASN A 58 -28.53 -12.32 9.92
C ASN A 58 -27.20 -11.70 10.37
N GLY A 59 -27.23 -11.06 11.55
CA GLY A 59 -26.07 -10.39 12.12
C GLY A 59 -24.88 -11.30 12.42
N ASP A 60 -25.12 -12.57 12.76
CA ASP A 60 -24.04 -13.53 13.04
C ASP A 60 -23.32 -13.96 11.77
N LYS A 61 -24.08 -14.29 10.71
CA LYS A 61 -23.52 -14.55 9.39
C LYS A 61 -22.74 -13.34 8.86
N PHE A 62 -23.21 -12.13 9.15
CA PHE A 62 -22.49 -10.91 8.80
C PHE A 62 -21.15 -10.81 9.55
N LYS A 63 -21.14 -11.03 10.86
CA LYS A 63 -19.92 -11.01 11.69
C LYS A 63 -18.90 -12.05 11.23
N ASP A 64 -19.34 -13.29 10.99
CA ASP A 64 -18.45 -14.37 10.53
C ASP A 64 -17.81 -14.05 9.18
N GLU A 65 -18.60 -13.51 8.25
CA GLU A 65 -18.12 -13.17 6.91
C GLU A 65 -17.16 -11.97 6.95
N MET A 66 -17.45 -10.97 7.81
CA MET A 66 -16.53 -9.86 8.06
C MET A 66 -15.22 -10.32 8.71
N ALA A 67 -15.27 -11.26 9.66
CA ALA A 67 -14.07 -11.84 10.26
C ALA A 67 -13.18 -12.55 9.22
N LYS A 68 -13.77 -13.30 8.27
CA LYS A 68 -13.03 -13.89 7.14
C LYS A 68 -12.39 -12.82 6.26
N LYS A 69 -13.14 -11.78 5.90
CA LYS A 69 -12.65 -10.66 5.06
C LYS A 69 -11.51 -9.88 5.74
N ILE A 70 -11.58 -9.70 7.05
CA ILE A 70 -10.51 -9.12 7.87
C ILE A 70 -9.26 -10.01 7.78
N LYS A 71 -9.38 -11.30 8.05
CA LYS A 71 -8.26 -12.26 8.01
C LYS A 71 -7.59 -12.31 6.63
N GLU A 72 -8.38 -12.28 5.56
CA GLU A 72 -7.87 -12.22 4.20
C GLU A 72 -7.06 -10.94 3.94
N MET A 73 -7.58 -9.77 4.33
CA MET A 73 -6.86 -8.50 4.17
C MET A 73 -5.62 -8.41 5.06
N GLU A 74 -5.65 -8.95 6.28
CA GLU A 74 -4.48 -9.08 7.14
C GLU A 74 -3.39 -9.96 6.50
N GLY A 75 -3.80 -11.05 5.82
CA GLY A 75 -2.90 -11.88 5.03
C GLY A 75 -2.22 -11.08 3.91
N LEU A 76 -2.95 -10.24 3.19
CA LEU A 76 -2.39 -9.37 2.13
C LEU A 76 -1.46 -8.30 2.70
N LYS A 77 -1.83 -7.70 3.84
CA LYS A 77 -0.97 -6.77 4.58
C LYS A 77 0.36 -7.43 4.98
N ALA A 78 0.31 -8.67 5.49
CA ALA A 78 1.50 -9.44 5.82
C ALA A 78 2.35 -9.79 4.58
N LYS A 79 1.72 -10.20 3.47
CA LYS A 79 2.40 -10.41 2.19
C LYS A 79 3.13 -9.15 1.71
N MET A 80 2.50 -7.98 1.82
CA MET A 80 3.12 -6.69 1.47
C MET A 80 4.32 -6.39 2.37
N ALA A 81 4.17 -6.56 3.69
CA ALA A 81 5.25 -6.34 4.67
C ALA A 81 6.43 -7.31 4.50
N ALA A 82 6.19 -8.51 3.96
CA ALA A 82 7.21 -9.51 3.69
C ALA A 82 8.00 -9.27 2.39
N LEU A 83 7.60 -8.30 1.56
CA LEU A 83 8.36 -7.96 0.34
C LEU A 83 9.75 -7.45 0.71
N SER A 84 10.78 -7.99 0.06
CA SER A 84 12.16 -7.52 0.26
C SER A 84 12.32 -6.08 -0.23
N THR A 85 12.87 -5.21 0.62
CA THR A 85 13.15 -3.81 0.29
C THR A 85 14.66 -3.60 0.12
N PRO A 86 15.16 -3.37 -1.10
CA PRO A 86 16.61 -3.30 -1.35
C PRO A 86 17.24 -1.97 -0.93
N ASN A 87 16.46 -0.96 -0.54
CA ASN A 87 16.95 0.29 0.04
C ASN A 87 15.88 0.99 0.90
N ALA A 88 16.29 2.05 1.61
CA ALA A 88 15.42 2.81 2.50
C ALA A 88 14.30 3.58 1.77
N GLU A 89 14.47 3.96 0.51
CA GLU A 89 13.43 4.65 -0.27
C GLU A 89 12.28 3.68 -0.59
N ILE A 90 12.60 2.48 -1.07
CA ILE A 90 11.61 1.41 -1.31
C ILE A 90 10.89 1.00 -0.02
N LYS A 91 11.59 0.97 1.11
CA LYS A 91 10.98 0.71 2.42
C LYS A 91 9.90 1.73 2.79
N LYS A 92 10.02 3.00 2.36
CA LYS A 92 8.96 4.01 2.57
C LYS A 92 7.70 3.66 1.79
N PHE A 93 7.82 3.27 0.51
CA PHE A 93 6.68 2.81 -0.29
C PHE A 93 6.01 1.59 0.33
N GLN A 94 6.79 0.61 0.79
CA GLN A 94 6.24 -0.57 1.46
C GLN A 94 5.44 -0.19 2.69
N ASN A 95 5.98 0.67 3.55
CA ASN A 95 5.30 1.11 4.75
C ASN A 95 3.96 1.78 4.43
N ILE A 96 3.91 2.63 3.40
CA ILE A 96 2.65 3.26 2.95
C ILE A 96 1.64 2.21 2.49
N HIS A 97 2.05 1.24 1.65
CA HIS A 97 1.15 0.18 1.21
C HIS A 97 0.62 -0.68 2.37
N VAL A 98 1.49 -1.04 3.32
CA VAL A 98 1.11 -1.77 4.54
C VAL A 98 0.11 -0.96 5.38
N GLU A 99 0.32 0.35 5.49
CA GLU A 99 -0.59 1.23 6.24
C GLU A 99 -1.95 1.37 5.54
N MET A 100 -1.98 1.55 4.22
CA MET A 100 -3.22 1.56 3.43
C MET A 100 -4.01 0.26 3.61
N MET A 101 -3.35 -0.90 3.56
CA MET A 101 -4.00 -2.20 3.84
C MET A 101 -4.49 -2.30 5.29
N GLY A 102 -3.73 -1.75 6.25
CA GLY A 102 -4.16 -1.65 7.65
C GLY A 102 -5.42 -0.80 7.84
N ILE A 103 -5.58 0.26 7.05
CA ILE A 103 -6.81 1.07 7.05
C ILE A 103 -8.00 0.25 6.55
N PHE A 104 -7.86 -0.55 5.50
CA PHE A 104 -8.94 -1.42 5.03
C PHE A 104 -9.37 -2.44 6.09
N VAL A 105 -8.43 -3.05 6.81
CA VAL A 105 -8.74 -3.90 7.97
C VAL A 105 -9.56 -3.14 9.01
N GLY A 106 -9.14 -1.93 9.37
CA GLY A 106 -9.85 -1.08 10.33
C GLY A 106 -11.26 -0.69 9.86
N MET A 107 -11.44 -0.38 8.57
CA MET A 107 -12.76 -0.11 7.99
C MET A 107 -13.67 -1.34 8.08
N TYR A 108 -13.16 -2.54 7.82
CA TYR A 108 -13.94 -3.78 7.94
C TYR A 108 -14.37 -4.08 9.38
N GLN A 109 -13.49 -3.82 10.36
CA GLN A 109 -13.86 -3.93 11.77
C GLN A 109 -14.99 -2.96 12.12
N VAL A 110 -14.90 -1.70 11.68
CA VAL A 110 -15.95 -0.69 11.91
C VAL A 110 -17.28 -1.09 11.25
N TYR A 111 -17.26 -1.64 10.03
CA TYR A 111 -18.48 -2.17 9.41
C TYR A 111 -19.07 -3.35 10.19
N GLY A 112 -18.22 -4.26 10.69
CA GLY A 112 -18.59 -5.34 11.61
C GLY A 112 -19.35 -4.82 12.83
N GLU A 113 -18.82 -3.77 13.46
CA GLU A 113 -19.40 -3.13 14.63
C GLU A 113 -20.72 -2.39 14.33
N MET A 114 -20.80 -1.65 13.21
CA MET A 114 -22.00 -0.87 12.85
C MET A 114 -23.26 -1.72 12.67
N ILE A 115 -23.13 -2.90 12.06
CA ILE A 115 -24.28 -3.79 11.83
C ILE A 115 -24.68 -4.52 13.11
N ALA A 116 -23.75 -4.75 14.03
CA ALA A 116 -24.04 -5.36 15.31
C ALA A 116 -24.73 -4.40 16.29
N ASP A 117 -24.50 -3.09 16.16
CA ASP A 117 -24.97 -2.08 17.11
C ASP A 117 -25.20 -0.71 16.43
N PHE A 118 -26.45 -0.46 16.02
CA PHE A 118 -26.84 0.76 15.31
C PHE A 118 -26.66 2.03 16.15
N SER A 119 -26.64 1.92 17.49
CA SER A 119 -26.41 3.06 18.39
C SER A 119 -24.97 3.61 18.27
N LYS A 120 -24.04 2.79 17.78
CA LYS A 120 -22.64 3.20 17.51
C LYS A 120 -22.43 3.76 16.11
N ALA A 121 -23.46 3.76 15.25
CA ALA A 121 -23.36 4.15 13.85
C ALA A 121 -22.73 5.55 13.66
N GLN A 122 -23.07 6.53 14.51
CA GLN A 122 -22.51 7.88 14.40
C GLN A 122 -20.99 7.93 14.67
N SER A 123 -20.53 7.24 15.72
CA SER A 123 -19.10 7.15 16.04
C SER A 123 -18.33 6.39 14.95
N SER A 124 -18.94 5.34 14.40
CA SER A 124 -18.39 4.54 13.32
C SER A 124 -18.31 5.31 12.00
N MET A 125 -19.33 6.12 11.66
CA MET A 125 -19.27 7.02 10.50
C MET A 125 -18.12 8.01 10.60
N LYS A 126 -17.87 8.58 11.79
CA LYS A 126 -16.71 9.46 12.02
C LYS A 126 -15.39 8.72 11.80
N LYS A 127 -15.22 7.51 12.37
CA LYS A 127 -14.04 6.67 12.13
C LYS A 127 -13.84 6.39 10.64
N MET A 128 -14.91 6.10 9.90
CA MET A 128 -14.86 5.87 8.45
C MET A 128 -14.41 7.10 7.67
N GLN A 129 -14.90 8.30 8.02
CA GLN A 129 -14.44 9.56 7.43
C GLN A 129 -12.95 9.82 7.73
N ASP A 130 -12.51 9.52 8.94
CA ASP A 130 -11.10 9.66 9.32
C ASP A 130 -10.21 8.69 8.55
N TYR A 131 -10.66 7.45 8.34
CA TYR A 131 -9.98 6.49 7.46
C TYR A 131 -9.91 6.96 6.01
N GLN A 132 -11.00 7.49 5.45
CA GLN A 132 -11.00 8.05 4.10
C GLN A 132 -10.02 9.22 3.96
N LYS A 133 -9.98 10.14 4.93
CA LYS A 133 -9.00 11.24 4.96
C LYS A 133 -7.57 10.73 5.03
N LYS A 134 -7.30 9.70 5.84
CA LYS A 134 -5.97 9.08 5.93
C LYS A 134 -5.55 8.42 4.63
N LEU A 135 -6.45 7.67 3.98
CA LEU A 135 -6.19 7.08 2.66
C LEU A 135 -5.84 8.15 1.62
N GLY A 136 -6.58 9.27 1.59
CA GLY A 136 -6.27 10.37 0.68
C GLY A 136 -4.90 11.01 0.93
N LYS A 137 -4.49 11.16 2.19
CA LYS A 137 -3.15 11.64 2.54
C LYS A 137 -2.05 10.67 2.12
N LEU A 138 -2.22 9.37 2.42
CA LEU A 138 -1.25 8.34 2.06
C LEU A 138 -1.11 8.17 0.54
N ALA A 139 -2.22 8.23 -0.20
CA ALA A 139 -2.18 8.18 -1.67
C ALA A 139 -1.41 9.36 -2.26
N LYS A 140 -1.58 10.56 -1.70
CA LYS A 140 -0.80 11.74 -2.11
C LYS A 140 0.68 11.57 -1.77
N GLU A 141 1.01 11.05 -0.59
CA GLU A 141 2.39 10.82 -0.17
C GLU A 141 3.09 9.77 -1.06
N GLU A 142 2.39 8.69 -1.41
CA GLU A 142 2.89 7.65 -2.32
C GLU A 142 3.22 8.24 -3.70
N GLU A 143 2.31 9.02 -4.28
CA GLU A 143 2.52 9.67 -5.58
C GLU A 143 3.67 10.69 -5.52
N ASP A 144 3.75 11.52 -4.47
CA ASP A 144 4.85 12.47 -4.29
C ASP A 144 6.21 11.76 -4.18
N LEU A 145 6.28 10.63 -3.47
CA LEU A 145 7.48 9.80 -3.39
C LEU A 145 7.82 9.17 -4.74
N ARG A 146 6.81 8.69 -5.47
CA ARG A 146 6.95 8.08 -6.80
C ARG A 146 7.56 9.07 -7.79
N GLN A 147 7.02 10.28 -7.85
CA GLN A 147 7.52 11.36 -8.71
C GLN A 147 8.95 11.78 -8.35
N LYS A 148 9.26 11.93 -7.05
CA LYS A 148 10.61 12.25 -6.59
C LYS A 148 11.61 11.17 -6.98
N TYR A 149 11.25 9.90 -6.80
CA TYR A 149 12.10 8.77 -7.16
C TYR A 149 12.31 8.70 -8.69
N ALA A 150 11.24 8.88 -9.47
CA ALA A 150 11.31 8.88 -10.93
C ALA A 150 12.23 9.99 -11.46
N LYS A 151 12.08 11.22 -10.95
CA LYS A 151 12.94 12.37 -11.31
C LYS A 151 14.40 12.14 -10.94
N LYS A 152 14.68 11.58 -9.75
CA LYS A 152 16.04 11.30 -9.27
C LYS A 152 16.77 10.23 -10.10
N HIS A 153 16.02 9.29 -10.67
CA HIS A 153 16.59 8.13 -11.37
C HIS A 153 16.34 8.10 -12.88
N GLY A 154 15.78 9.17 -13.46
CA GLY A 154 15.53 9.27 -14.90
C GLY A 154 14.50 8.24 -15.42
N LEU A 155 13.60 7.77 -14.55
CA LEU A 155 12.53 6.86 -14.93
C LEU A 155 11.42 7.66 -15.60
N GLN A 156 10.90 7.18 -16.74
CA GLN A 156 9.65 7.72 -17.28
C GLN A 156 8.53 7.38 -16.29
N ALA A 157 7.89 8.41 -15.73
CA ALA A 157 6.65 8.24 -14.98
C ALA A 157 5.59 7.70 -15.96
N LYS A 158 5.21 6.43 -15.81
CA LYS A 158 4.03 5.83 -16.45
C LYS A 158 2.96 5.60 -15.41
#